data_AF-A0A7C9N020-F1
#
_entry.id   AF-A0A7C9N020-F1
#
_cell.length_a   1.000
_cell.length_b   1.000
_cell.length_c   1.000
_cell.angle_alpha   90.00
_cell.angle_beta   90.00
_cell.angle_gamma   90.00
#
_symmetry.space_group_name_H-M   'P 1'
#
loop_
_entity.id
_entity.type
_entity.pdbx_description
1 polymer ?
#
loop_
_entity_poly.entity_id
_entity_poly.type
_entity_poly.pdbx_seq_one_letter_code
_entity_poly.pdbx_strand_id
1 'polypeptide(L)'
;MRHLFRTVWLVVSLLVLAVSPVLAQGPAQQEAKPKAALPQAAPSAPEAAPKKADEAAVKKTPVTIDHDDSDPVGARLAYRIKELLARSALMAPTNRDEKKLVLVIKTKEEFPGRPNLCSIYAVSWLFSSREGSLKYFLASEAGIVDASSVDQTAEALLGRTDKLAATYGYLF
;
A
#
# COMPACT_ATOMS: atom_id res chain seq x y z
N MET A 1 35.72 11.32 -30.70
CA MET A 1 35.10 10.67 -31.88
C MET A 1 34.21 9.49 -31.47
N ARG A 2 33.08 9.72 -30.80
CA ARG A 2 32.07 8.69 -30.48
C ARG A 2 30.63 9.24 -30.41
N HIS A 3 30.36 10.33 -31.15
CA HIS A 3 29.05 10.99 -31.17
C HIS A 3 28.46 11.17 -32.58
N LEU A 4 28.96 10.43 -33.59
CA LEU A 4 28.57 10.63 -34.99
C LEU A 4 27.71 9.50 -35.60
N PHE A 5 27.10 8.64 -34.79
CA PHE A 5 26.38 7.45 -35.29
C PHE A 5 24.92 7.29 -34.81
N ARG A 6 24.34 8.29 -34.15
CA ARG A 6 22.97 8.20 -33.59
C ARG A 6 21.95 9.16 -34.21
N THR A 7 22.30 9.85 -35.29
CA THR A 7 21.51 10.97 -35.83
C THR A 7 21.05 10.76 -37.29
N VAL A 8 20.86 9.50 -37.72
CA VAL A 8 20.48 9.16 -39.12
C VAL A 8 19.23 8.26 -39.22
N TRP A 9 18.51 7.99 -38.12
CA TRP A 9 17.34 7.09 -38.15
C TRP A 9 16.10 7.73 -37.53
N LEU A 10 15.72 8.92 -38.02
CA LEU A 10 14.53 9.63 -37.51
C LEU A 10 13.79 10.51 -38.54
N VAL A 11 13.96 10.32 -39.86
CA VAL A 11 13.34 11.26 -40.86
C VAL A 11 12.69 10.60 -42.09
N VAL A 12 12.50 9.27 -42.17
CA VAL A 12 11.85 8.67 -43.35
C VAL A 12 10.77 7.67 -42.94
N SER A 13 9.60 7.79 -43.58
CA SER A 13 8.38 6.98 -43.42
C SER A 13 7.30 7.57 -42.51
N LEU A 14 7.10 8.89 -42.60
CA LEU A 14 5.76 9.48 -42.60
C LEU A 14 5.40 9.75 -44.07
N LEU A 15 4.15 9.51 -44.47
CA LEU A 15 3.48 9.90 -45.74
C LEU A 15 3.35 8.82 -46.83
N VAL A 16 2.26 8.04 -46.80
CA VAL A 16 1.52 7.63 -48.01
C VAL A 16 0.02 7.67 -47.73
N LEU A 17 -0.65 8.71 -48.23
CA LEU A 17 -2.08 8.78 -48.51
C LEU A 17 -2.37 8.04 -49.83
N ALA A 18 -3.53 7.37 -49.94
CA ALA A 18 -4.44 7.38 -51.12
C ALA A 18 -5.48 6.23 -51.00
N VAL A 19 -6.78 6.52 -50.82
CA VAL A 19 -7.84 6.65 -51.85
C VAL A 19 -8.39 5.29 -52.35
N SER A 20 -9.66 5.02 -52.03
CA SER A 20 -10.53 3.95 -52.58
C SER A 20 -10.92 4.22 -54.05
N PRO A 21 -11.29 3.20 -54.84
CA PRO A 21 -12.72 2.93 -55.19
C PRO A 21 -13.05 1.41 -55.30
N VAL A 22 -14.23 0.92 -54.89
CA VAL A 22 -15.55 0.82 -55.59
C VAL A 22 -15.74 -0.45 -56.47
N LEU A 23 -16.97 -1.00 -56.43
CA LEU A 23 -17.63 -2.05 -57.24
C LEU A 23 -17.52 -3.53 -56.80
N ALA A 24 -18.64 -4.07 -56.28
CA ALA A 24 -19.49 -5.02 -57.02
C ALA A 24 -20.82 -5.28 -56.27
N GLN A 25 -21.93 -5.03 -56.95
CA GLN A 25 -23.31 -5.31 -56.53
C GLN A 25 -23.69 -6.76 -56.87
N GLY A 26 -24.63 -7.33 -56.10
CA GLY A 26 -25.34 -8.56 -56.44
C GLY A 26 -26.44 -8.89 -55.42
N PRO A 27 -27.74 -8.83 -55.77
CA PRO A 27 -28.87 -8.84 -54.83
C PRO A 27 -29.50 -10.23 -54.67
N ALA A 28 -30.09 -10.53 -53.52
CA ALA A 28 -31.29 -11.37 -53.42
C ALA A 28 -31.92 -11.25 -52.02
N GLN A 29 -33.08 -10.59 -52.04
CA GLN A 29 -34.03 -10.42 -50.95
C GLN A 29 -34.85 -11.70 -50.82
N GLN A 30 -35.02 -12.23 -49.60
CA GLN A 30 -36.09 -13.17 -49.33
C GLN A 30 -36.64 -12.98 -47.92
N GLU A 31 -37.73 -12.23 -47.87
CA GLU A 31 -38.66 -12.14 -46.75
C GLU A 31 -39.72 -13.25 -46.93
N ALA A 32 -39.92 -14.10 -45.92
CA ALA A 32 -41.21 -14.74 -45.65
C ALA A 32 -41.26 -15.24 -44.18
N LYS A 33 -42.32 -14.83 -43.51
CA LYS A 33 -42.63 -14.92 -42.07
C LYS A 33 -43.24 -16.31 -41.72
N PRO A 34 -43.75 -16.54 -40.48
CA PRO A 34 -43.27 -17.50 -39.48
C PRO A 34 -44.10 -18.80 -39.37
N LYS A 35 -43.56 -19.84 -38.73
CA LYS A 35 -44.38 -20.95 -38.19
C LYS A 35 -44.05 -21.17 -36.72
N ALA A 36 -45.04 -20.90 -35.89
CA ALA A 36 -45.06 -21.15 -34.46
C ALA A 36 -45.19 -22.65 -34.15
N ALA A 37 -44.45 -23.12 -33.14
CA ALA A 37 -44.83 -24.18 -32.21
C ALA A 37 -43.86 -24.20 -30.99
N LEU A 38 -44.34 -23.74 -29.84
CA LEU A 38 -43.79 -23.98 -28.49
C LEU A 38 -44.17 -25.41 -28.03
N PRO A 39 -43.75 -25.95 -26.86
CA PRO A 39 -42.69 -25.56 -25.91
C PRO A 39 -41.79 -26.74 -25.46
N GLN A 40 -40.48 -26.53 -25.28
CA GLN A 40 -39.65 -27.44 -24.46
C GLN A 40 -39.39 -26.82 -23.09
N ALA A 41 -39.72 -27.60 -22.06
CA ALA A 41 -39.62 -27.26 -20.65
C ALA A 41 -38.20 -27.48 -20.09
N ALA A 42 -37.80 -26.55 -19.21
CA ALA A 42 -36.71 -26.58 -18.21
C ALA A 42 -35.27 -26.55 -18.78
N PRO A 43 -34.36 -25.73 -18.18
CA PRO A 43 -33.93 -25.91 -16.79
C PRO A 43 -34.09 -24.67 -15.88
N SER A 44 -34.37 -24.96 -14.62
CA SER A 44 -34.36 -24.06 -13.47
C SER A 44 -32.97 -23.52 -13.11
N ALA A 45 -32.98 -22.42 -12.34
CA ALA A 45 -31.87 -21.72 -11.66
C ALA A 45 -31.18 -20.62 -12.49
N PRO A 46 -31.00 -19.43 -11.89
CA PRO A 46 -30.11 -19.31 -10.74
C PRO A 46 -30.84 -18.97 -9.44
N GLU A 47 -30.59 -19.82 -8.46
CA GLU A 47 -30.54 -19.48 -7.04
C GLU A 47 -29.91 -18.09 -6.89
N ALA A 48 -30.72 -17.11 -6.49
CA ALA A 48 -30.22 -15.83 -6.03
C ALA A 48 -29.40 -16.13 -4.77
N ALA A 49 -28.11 -16.36 -4.96
CA ALA A 49 -27.15 -16.47 -3.89
C ALA A 49 -27.37 -15.26 -2.95
N PRO A 50 -27.60 -15.49 -1.66
CA PRO A 50 -27.62 -14.37 -0.73
C PRO A 50 -26.22 -13.77 -0.80
N LYS A 51 -26.11 -12.49 -1.20
CA LYS A 51 -24.91 -11.69 -0.98
C LYS A 51 -24.72 -11.58 0.53
N LYS A 52 -24.11 -12.61 1.10
CA LYS A 52 -23.59 -12.61 2.46
C LYS A 52 -22.44 -11.63 2.44
N ALA A 53 -22.70 -10.47 3.05
CA ALA A 53 -21.76 -9.57 3.69
C ALA A 53 -20.28 -9.75 3.27
N ASP A 54 -19.78 -8.84 2.44
CA ASP A 54 -18.56 -8.15 2.85
C ASP A 54 -19.05 -6.86 3.53
N GLU A 55 -19.46 -7.05 4.78
CA GLU A 55 -19.27 -6.03 5.81
C GLU A 55 -17.91 -5.41 5.53
N ALA A 56 -17.87 -4.10 5.27
CA ALA A 56 -16.65 -3.39 4.91
C ALA A 56 -15.57 -3.67 5.96
N ALA A 57 -14.78 -4.72 5.73
CA ALA A 57 -13.67 -5.07 6.58
C ALA A 57 -12.73 -3.89 6.46
N VAL A 58 -12.71 -3.05 7.49
CA VAL A 58 -11.80 -1.92 7.58
C VAL A 58 -10.42 -2.50 7.34
N LYS A 59 -9.87 -2.26 6.15
CA LYS A 59 -8.58 -2.79 5.74
C LYS A 59 -7.56 -2.16 6.68
N LYS A 60 -7.12 -2.92 7.67
CA LYS A 60 -6.14 -2.46 8.65
C LYS A 60 -4.85 -2.14 7.92
N THR A 61 -4.25 -1.00 8.22
CA THR A 61 -2.97 -0.62 7.63
C THR A 61 -1.88 -1.57 8.13
N PRO A 62 -1.18 -2.29 7.24
CA PRO A 62 -0.04 -3.12 7.62
C PRO A 62 1.13 -2.25 8.10
N VAL A 63 1.62 -2.53 9.31
CA VAL A 63 2.74 -1.82 9.94
C VAL A 63 3.80 -2.82 10.42
N THR A 64 5.07 -2.53 10.17
CA THR A 64 6.21 -3.24 10.77
C THR A 64 6.98 -2.26 11.64
N ILE A 65 7.43 -2.71 12.81
CA ILE A 65 8.30 -1.92 13.70
C ILE A 65 9.69 -2.52 13.67
N ASP A 66 10.64 -1.75 13.18
CA ASP A 66 12.07 -2.02 13.22
C ASP A 66 12.66 -1.23 14.39
N HIS A 67 13.32 -1.90 15.32
CA HIS A 67 13.83 -1.27 16.54
C HIS A 67 15.30 -1.63 16.75
N ASP A 68 16.06 -0.60 17.11
CA ASP A 68 17.49 -0.64 17.39
C ASP A 68 17.69 0.15 18.69
N ASP A 69 17.67 -0.57 19.81
CA ASP A 69 17.80 -0.02 21.15
C ASP A 69 19.20 -0.20 21.72
N SER A 70 19.68 0.84 22.39
CA SER A 70 20.95 0.84 23.11
C SER A 70 20.76 1.01 24.63
N ASP A 71 19.51 1.03 25.11
CA ASP A 71 19.20 1.36 26.50
C ASP A 71 17.85 0.79 27.01
N PRO A 72 17.69 0.59 28.34
CA PRO A 72 16.48 -0.02 28.89
C PRO A 72 15.19 0.82 28.75
N VAL A 73 15.29 2.16 28.80
CA VAL A 73 14.10 3.03 28.71
C VAL A 73 13.59 3.06 27.27
N GLY A 74 14.49 3.17 26.30
CA GLY A 74 14.21 3.08 24.88
C GLY A 74 13.67 1.72 24.47
N ALA A 75 14.21 0.62 25.01
CA ALA A 75 13.64 -0.71 24.82
C ALA A 75 12.18 -0.78 25.30
N ARG A 76 11.87 -0.25 26.50
CA ARG A 76 10.50 -0.19 27.03
C ARG A 76 9.57 0.60 26.11
N LEU A 77 10.03 1.73 25.56
CA LEU A 77 9.27 2.50 24.57
C LEU A 77 8.95 1.65 23.33
N ALA A 78 9.95 0.99 22.74
CA ALA A 78 9.76 0.18 21.54
C ALA A 78 8.77 -0.99 21.78
N TYR A 79 8.89 -1.69 22.90
CA TYR A 79 7.95 -2.76 23.26
C TYR A 79 6.55 -2.23 23.52
N ARG A 80 6.43 -1.07 24.17
CA ARG A 80 5.13 -0.45 24.43
C ARG A 80 4.41 -0.08 23.13
N ILE A 81 5.13 0.48 22.16
CA ILE A 81 4.57 0.78 20.83
C ILE A 81 4.14 -0.50 20.11
N LYS A 82 4.94 -1.58 20.17
CA LYS A 82 4.56 -2.88 19.59
C LYS A 82 3.29 -3.46 20.22
N GLU A 83 3.16 -3.35 21.54
CA GLU A 83 1.98 -3.81 22.26
C GLU A 83 0.72 -3.00 21.87
N LEU A 84 0.83 -1.67 21.83
CA LEU A 84 -0.27 -0.80 21.42
C LEU A 84 -0.65 -1.04 19.94
N LEU A 85 0.32 -1.24 19.06
CA LEU A 85 0.07 -1.60 17.66
C LEU A 85 -0.69 -2.92 17.55
N ALA A 86 -0.31 -3.95 18.32
CA ALA A 86 -0.99 -5.24 18.31
C ALA A 86 -2.46 -5.14 18.81
N ARG A 87 -2.75 -4.17 19.67
CA ARG A 87 -4.11 -3.88 20.17
C ARG A 87 -4.92 -2.97 19.24
N SER A 88 -4.32 -2.42 18.18
CA SER A 88 -4.97 -1.43 17.32
C SER A 88 -6.10 -2.04 16.47
N ALA A 89 -7.19 -1.28 16.34
CA ALA A 89 -8.28 -1.59 15.43
C ALA A 89 -7.98 -1.13 13.98
N LEU A 90 -7.13 -0.11 13.80
CA LEU A 90 -6.88 0.56 12.51
C LEU A 90 -5.61 0.07 11.82
N MET A 91 -4.66 -0.46 12.59
CA MET A 91 -3.38 -0.93 12.10
C MET A 91 -3.17 -2.39 12.50
N ALA A 92 -2.40 -3.12 11.71
CA ALA A 92 -2.06 -4.51 11.98
C ALA A 92 -0.54 -4.72 11.89
N PRO A 93 0.09 -5.33 12.90
CA PRO A 93 1.48 -5.73 12.78
C PRO A 93 1.63 -6.78 11.67
N THR A 94 2.56 -6.57 10.74
CA THR A 94 2.84 -7.52 9.65
C THR A 94 4.34 -7.77 9.50
N ASN A 95 4.67 -9.00 9.11
CA ASN A 95 6.00 -9.40 8.63
C ASN A 95 5.97 -9.91 7.19
N ARG A 96 4.82 -9.78 6.51
CA ARG A 96 4.65 -10.27 5.14
C ARG A 96 5.38 -9.38 4.15
N ASP A 97 5.65 -9.95 2.98
CA ASP A 97 6.08 -9.20 1.80
C ASP A 97 4.85 -8.55 1.15
N GLU A 98 4.42 -7.43 1.72
CA GLU A 98 3.32 -6.61 1.23
C GLU A 98 3.65 -5.13 1.42
N LYS A 99 2.85 -4.26 0.77
CA LYS A 99 2.93 -2.82 0.99
C LYS A 99 2.68 -2.52 2.45
N LYS A 100 3.64 -1.89 3.13
CA LYS A 100 3.57 -1.67 4.58
C LYS A 100 4.27 -0.40 5.03
N LEU A 101 3.76 0.15 6.13
CA LEU A 101 4.39 1.24 6.85
C LEU A 101 5.48 0.64 7.73
N VAL A 102 6.69 1.16 7.64
CA VAL A 102 7.83 0.72 8.46
C VAL A 102 8.17 1.82 9.43
N LEU A 103 8.01 1.53 10.72
CA LEU A 103 8.38 2.42 11.81
C LEU A 103 9.76 2.02 12.30
N VAL A 104 10.78 2.82 12.00
CA VAL A 104 12.15 2.60 12.47
C VAL A 104 12.36 3.41 13.74
N ILE A 105 12.67 2.74 14.84
CA ILE A 105 12.88 3.34 16.15
C ILE A 105 14.33 3.11 16.54
N LYS A 106 15.08 4.19 16.75
CA LYS A 106 16.44 4.14 17.29
C LYS A 106 16.47 4.82 18.65
N THR A 107 17.07 4.18 19.65
CA THR A 107 17.16 4.78 20.99
C THR A 107 18.59 4.73 21.53
N LYS A 108 18.92 5.69 22.39
CA LYS A 108 20.22 5.77 23.04
C LYS A 108 20.12 6.45 24.39
N GLU A 109 20.91 5.99 25.36
CA GLU A 109 21.03 6.70 26.65
C GLU A 109 21.47 8.14 26.44
N GLU A 110 20.75 9.08 27.07
CA GLU A 110 21.15 10.48 27.07
C GLU A 110 22.33 10.74 28.02
N PHE A 111 22.30 10.07 29.17
CA PHE A 111 23.29 10.24 30.23
C PHE A 111 23.94 8.89 30.57
N PRO A 112 25.04 8.49 29.90
CA PRO A 112 25.71 7.21 30.16
C PRO A 112 26.20 7.01 31.60
N GLY A 113 26.35 8.10 32.37
CA GLY A 113 26.70 8.06 33.79
C GLY A 113 25.51 7.86 34.73
N ARG A 114 24.27 7.92 34.22
CA ARG A 114 23.02 7.76 34.97
C ARG A 114 22.03 6.89 34.17
N PRO A 115 22.24 5.56 34.16
CA PRO A 115 21.37 4.65 33.42
C PRO A 115 19.94 4.72 33.95
N ASN A 116 18.97 4.45 33.07
CA ASN A 116 17.53 4.46 33.35
C ASN A 116 16.90 5.83 33.66
N LEU A 117 17.64 6.94 33.53
CA LEU A 117 17.05 8.27 33.73
C LEU A 117 16.17 8.66 32.53
N CYS A 118 16.77 8.74 31.35
CA CYS A 118 16.08 9.05 30.11
C CYS A 118 16.84 8.49 28.90
N SER A 119 16.10 8.35 27.81
CA SER A 119 16.58 7.90 26.51
C SER A 119 16.24 8.94 25.46
N ILE A 120 17.18 9.22 24.57
CA ILE A 120 16.91 9.93 23.34
C ILE A 120 16.39 8.91 22.34
N TYR A 121 15.26 9.22 21.71
CA TYR A 121 14.71 8.41 20.63
C TYR A 121 14.68 9.19 19.31
N ALA A 122 14.82 8.46 18.21
CA ALA A 122 14.56 8.92 16.86
C ALA A 122 13.65 7.91 16.16
N VAL A 123 12.51 8.38 15.65
CA VAL A 123 11.54 7.60 14.90
C VAL A 123 11.51 8.07 13.46
N SER A 124 11.54 7.13 12.52
CA SER A 124 11.35 7.39 11.09
C SER A 124 10.22 6.54 10.57
N TRP A 125 9.27 7.17 9.90
CA TRP A 125 8.20 6.50 9.17
C TRP A 125 8.59 6.36 7.72
N LEU A 126 8.62 5.12 7.25
CA LEU A 126 8.97 4.77 5.88
C LEU A 126 7.84 3.98 5.24
N PHE A 127 7.73 4.03 3.93
CA PHE A 127 6.88 3.14 3.14
C PHE A 127 7.74 2.09 2.43
N SER A 128 7.32 0.83 2.48
CA SER A 128 7.93 -0.26 1.72
C SER A 128 6.86 -0.92 0.87
N SER A 129 7.07 -0.99 -0.46
CA SER A 129 6.12 -1.66 -1.35
C SER A 129 6.26 -3.17 -1.34
N ARG A 130 7.47 -3.66 -1.05
CA ARG A 130 7.84 -5.06 -0.94
C ARG A 130 9.16 -5.20 -0.19
N GLU A 131 9.44 -6.36 0.36
CA GLU A 131 10.70 -6.72 0.98
C GLU A 131 11.86 -6.59 -0.02
N GLY A 132 13.01 -6.10 0.46
CA GLY A 132 14.19 -5.82 -0.38
C GLY A 132 14.05 -4.63 -1.35
N SER A 133 12.89 -3.98 -1.45
CA SER A 133 12.75 -2.73 -2.21
C SER A 133 13.26 -1.51 -1.43
N LEU A 134 13.52 -0.42 -2.16
CA LEU A 134 13.86 0.86 -1.56
C LEU A 134 12.69 1.34 -0.67
N LYS A 135 13.00 1.64 0.59
CA LYS A 135 12.04 2.25 1.52
C LYS A 135 11.97 3.75 1.24
N TYR A 136 10.76 4.30 1.14
CA TYR A 136 10.52 5.72 0.92
C TYR A 136 10.32 6.43 2.24
N PHE A 137 11.03 7.53 2.46
CA PHE A 137 10.88 8.34 3.66
C PHE A 137 9.55 9.12 3.64
N LEU A 138 8.80 9.07 4.74
CA LEU A 138 7.56 9.82 4.90
C LEU A 138 7.71 10.94 5.93
N ALA A 139 8.24 10.61 7.11
CA ALA A 139 8.42 11.56 8.20
C ALA A 139 9.47 11.07 9.19
N SER A 140 9.97 11.97 10.02
CA SER A 140 10.76 11.65 11.20
C SER A 140 10.38 12.53 12.38
N GLU A 141 10.69 12.04 13.57
CA GLU A 141 10.55 12.74 14.83
C GLU A 141 11.68 12.27 15.76
N ALA A 142 12.18 13.16 16.58
CA ALA A 142 13.13 12.82 17.64
C ALA A 142 12.68 13.50 18.92
N GLY A 143 13.00 12.88 20.05
CA GLY A 143 12.60 13.37 21.36
C GLY A 143 13.36 12.65 22.46
N ILE A 144 12.98 12.98 23.69
CA ILE A 144 13.54 12.39 24.91
C ILE A 144 12.37 11.74 25.63
N VAL A 145 12.61 10.55 26.16
CA VAL A 145 11.64 9.79 26.95
C VAL A 145 12.26 9.43 28.29
N ASP A 146 11.50 9.64 29.37
CA ASP A 146 11.85 9.19 30.70
C ASP A 146 11.04 7.94 31.08
N ALA A 147 11.41 7.28 32.19
CA ALA A 147 10.73 6.07 32.63
C ALA A 147 9.25 6.27 33.00
N SER A 148 8.83 7.50 33.33
CA SER A 148 7.45 7.85 33.70
C SER A 148 6.55 8.19 32.52
N SER A 149 7.12 8.65 31.41
CA SER A 149 6.42 9.16 30.22
C SER A 149 6.44 8.18 29.04
N VAL A 150 6.96 6.97 29.24
CA VAL A 150 7.03 5.93 28.19
C VAL A 150 5.66 5.67 27.57
N ASP A 151 4.63 5.52 28.40
CA ASP A 151 3.27 5.22 27.92
C ASP A 151 2.70 6.36 27.08
N GLN A 152 2.80 7.60 27.58
CA GLN A 152 2.30 8.78 26.87
C GLN A 152 3.04 8.98 25.54
N THR A 153 4.36 8.81 25.54
CA THR A 153 5.18 8.91 24.32
C THR A 153 4.83 7.82 23.32
N ALA A 154 4.61 6.58 23.77
CA ALA A 154 4.22 5.47 22.91
C ALA A 154 2.85 5.72 22.25
N GLU A 155 1.87 6.22 23.02
CA GLU A 155 0.55 6.58 22.52
C GLU A 155 0.63 7.73 21.49
N ALA A 156 1.43 8.76 21.77
CA ALA A 156 1.63 9.88 20.86
C ALA A 156 2.25 9.44 19.53
N LEU A 157 3.29 8.59 19.58
CA LEU A 157 3.95 8.05 18.40
C LEU A 157 3.02 7.14 17.59
N LEU A 158 2.18 6.33 18.25
CA LEU A 158 1.20 5.50 17.55
C LEU A 158 0.08 6.35 16.94
N GLY A 159 -0.41 7.39 17.63
CA GLY A 159 -1.38 8.34 17.09
C GLY A 159 -0.83 9.10 15.87
N ARG A 160 0.46 9.46 15.89
CA ARG A 160 1.13 10.03 14.71
C ARG A 160 1.25 9.02 13.57
N THR A 161 1.51 7.76 13.89
CA THR A 161 1.54 6.66 12.92
C THR A 161 0.19 6.49 12.24
N ASP A 162 -0.91 6.54 12.99
CA ASP A 162 -2.27 6.49 12.45
C ASP A 162 -2.56 7.67 11.52
N LYS A 163 -2.20 8.89 11.92
CA LYS A 163 -2.33 10.09 11.07
C LYS A 163 -1.57 9.95 9.76
N LEU A 164 -0.36 9.38 9.79
CA LEU A 164 0.44 9.11 8.60
C LEU A 164 -0.18 8.01 7.75
N ALA A 165 -0.69 6.94 8.36
CA ALA A 165 -1.42 5.87 7.67
C ALA A 165 -2.65 6.43 6.94
N ALA A 166 -3.41 7.34 7.55
CA ALA A 166 -4.53 8.00 6.91
C ALA A 166 -4.10 8.92 5.74
N THR A 167 -3.04 9.71 5.95
CA THR A 167 -2.52 10.65 4.94
C THR A 167 -1.97 9.92 3.70
N TYR A 168 -1.30 8.81 3.93
CA TYR A 168 -0.67 7.98 2.90
C TYR A 168 -1.48 6.72 2.58
N GLY A 169 -2.77 6.70 2.90
CA GLY A 169 -3.63 5.51 2.75
C GLY A 169 -3.67 4.97 1.32
N TYR A 170 -3.45 5.83 0.32
CA TYR A 170 -3.37 5.47 -1.10
C TYR A 170 -2.14 4.59 -1.46
N LEU A 171 -1.16 4.47 -0.57
CA LEU A 171 0.02 3.64 -0.79
C LEU A 171 -0.24 2.15 -0.49
N PHE A 172 -1.28 1.83 0.28
CA PHE A 172 -1.61 0.47 0.75
C PHE A 172 -2.67 -0.20 -0.13
#